data_AF-A0A852LU82-F1
#
_entry.id   AF-A0A852LU82-F1
#
_cell.length_a   1.000
_cell.length_b   1.000
_cell.length_c   1.000
_cell.angle_alpha   90.00
_cell.angle_beta   90.00
_cell.angle_gamma   90.00
#
_symmetry.space_group_name_H-M   'P 1'
#
loop_
_entity.id
_entity.type
_entity.pdbx_description
1 polymer ?
#
loop_
_entity_poly.entity_id
_entity_poly.type
_entity_poly.pdbx_seq_one_letter_code
_entity_poly.pdbx_strand_id
1 'polypeptide(L)'
;DILITNLDASMSYDELCDEVHEMCNLQQEQPITLKWIDDEGDPCTISSQMELEEAFRLYCQNRDEGLIIHGNIPEKPGMPCPGEDKSIYRRGARRWRKLYRVNGHLFQAKRFNRRAYCGQCSERIWGLGRQGYKCINCKLLVHKRCHILVPLTCKRHMDSVMPSQEPQLDDKNDEVDLPSEETDGLPYIPSNRKHDNIKDDSEDIKPVIDGMDGIKISQGLGLQDFDLIRVIGRGSYAKVLLVRLKKNDQIYAMKVVKKELVHDDEDIDWVQTEKHVFEQASSNPFLVGLHSCFQTTSRLFLVIEYVNGGDLMFHMQRQRKLPEEHARFYAAEICIALNFLHERGIIYRDLKLDNVLLDAEGHIKLTDYGMCKEGLGPGDTTSTFCGTPNYIAPEILRGEEYGFSVDWWALGVLMFEMMAGRSPFDIITDNPDMNTEDYLFQVILEKPIRIPRFLSVKASHVLKGFLNKDPKERLGCQPQTGFADIKSHTFFRSIDWDLLEKKQTTPPFQPQITDDYGLDNFDTQFTSEPVQLTPDDEDIIKRIDQSEFEGFEYINPLLLSTEETV
;
A
#
# COMPACT_ATOMS: atom_id res chain seq x y z
N ASP A 1 24.79 -17.91 13.56
CA ASP A 1 24.46 -19.19 12.90
C ASP A 1 25.14 -20.33 13.64
N ILE A 2 24.48 -20.88 14.67
CA ILE A 2 24.77 -22.26 15.09
C ILE A 2 23.82 -23.17 14.32
N LEU A 3 24.38 -24.18 13.65
CA LEU A 3 23.65 -25.21 12.95
C LEU A 3 23.67 -26.48 13.79
N ILE A 4 22.62 -26.75 14.55
CA ILE A 4 22.45 -28.06 15.18
C ILE A 4 21.80 -28.98 14.14
N THR A 5 22.47 -30.09 13.82
CA THR A 5 22.09 -30.97 12.70
C THR A 5 21.42 -32.27 13.11
N ASN A 6 21.52 -32.64 14.39
CA ASN A 6 20.83 -33.79 14.96
C ASN A 6 20.40 -33.45 16.39
N LEU A 7 19.15 -33.72 16.71
CA LEU A 7 18.53 -33.52 18.01
C LEU A 7 17.71 -34.77 18.34
N ASP A 8 17.71 -35.20 19.60
CA ASP A 8 16.89 -36.34 20.03
C ASP A 8 15.39 -35.96 19.97
N ALA A 9 14.57 -36.81 19.35
CA ALA A 9 13.13 -36.58 19.22
C ALA A 9 12.35 -36.64 20.55
N SER A 10 13.02 -36.93 21.67
CA SER A 10 12.48 -36.84 23.04
C SER A 10 12.86 -35.55 23.78
N MET A 11 13.71 -34.70 23.20
CA MET A 11 14.15 -33.43 23.79
C MET A 11 13.02 -32.39 23.82
N SER A 12 12.91 -31.65 24.94
CA SER A 12 11.98 -30.52 25.05
C SER A 12 12.55 -29.21 24.49
N TYR A 13 11.66 -28.26 24.20
CA TYR A 13 12.01 -26.93 23.72
C TYR A 13 12.85 -26.13 24.73
N ASP A 14 12.63 -26.33 26.03
CA ASP A 14 13.39 -25.66 27.09
C ASP A 14 14.82 -26.24 27.18
N GLU A 15 14.97 -27.57 27.13
CA GLU A 15 16.29 -28.25 27.07
C GLU A 15 17.07 -27.86 25.80
N LEU A 16 16.39 -27.74 24.66
CA LEU A 16 16.95 -27.26 23.40
C LEU A 16 17.42 -25.80 23.50
N CYS A 17 16.69 -24.95 24.21
CA CYS A 17 17.11 -23.57 24.44
C CYS A 17 18.36 -23.50 25.32
N ASP A 18 18.41 -24.30 26.40
CA ASP A 18 19.58 -24.41 27.28
C ASP A 18 20.81 -24.97 26.54
N GLU A 19 20.66 -26.00 25.70
CA GLU A 19 21.76 -26.51 24.86
C GLU A 19 22.27 -25.44 23.88
N VAL A 20 21.36 -24.70 23.23
CA VAL A 20 21.74 -23.59 22.33
C VAL A 20 22.43 -22.45 23.10
N HIS A 21 22.00 -22.14 24.32
CA HIS A 21 22.68 -21.17 25.19
C HIS A 21 24.09 -21.64 25.59
N GLU A 22 24.27 -22.91 25.97
CA GLU A 22 25.59 -23.46 26.30
C GLU A 22 26.51 -23.50 25.06
N MET A 23 26.01 -23.98 23.92
CA MET A 23 26.76 -24.00 22.65
C MET A 23 27.16 -22.60 22.15
N CYS A 24 26.31 -21.59 22.37
CA CYS A 24 26.61 -20.20 22.04
C CYS A 24 27.45 -19.48 23.13
N ASN A 25 27.66 -20.10 24.30
CA ASN A 25 28.23 -19.49 25.50
C ASN A 25 27.54 -18.16 25.89
N LEU A 26 26.19 -18.20 25.92
CA LEU A 26 25.31 -17.08 26.27
C LEU A 26 24.88 -17.14 27.73
N GLN A 27 24.36 -16.04 28.25
CA GLN A 27 23.64 -16.04 29.52
C GLN A 27 22.21 -16.55 29.31
N GLN A 28 21.70 -17.35 30.25
CA GLN A 28 20.40 -18.05 30.16
C GLN A 28 19.17 -17.13 30.06
N GLU A 29 19.34 -15.81 30.30
CA GLU A 29 18.31 -14.77 30.11
C GLU A 29 18.39 -14.07 28.74
N GLN A 30 19.34 -14.41 27.86
CA GLN A 30 19.49 -13.76 26.55
C GLN A 30 18.54 -14.34 25.50
N PRO A 31 17.85 -13.50 24.70
CA PRO A 31 16.88 -13.96 23.72
C PRO A 31 17.55 -14.60 22.51
N ILE A 32 17.32 -15.90 22.33
CA ILE A 32 17.67 -16.65 21.12
C ILE A 32 16.44 -16.81 20.21
N THR A 33 16.66 -16.96 18.92
CA THR A 33 15.63 -17.35 17.95
C THR A 33 16.05 -18.65 17.29
N LEU A 34 15.25 -19.69 17.49
CA LEU A 34 15.41 -20.99 16.85
C LEU A 34 14.59 -21.01 15.55
N LYS A 35 15.21 -21.28 14.41
CA LYS A 35 14.51 -21.52 13.14
C LYS A 35 14.84 -22.91 12.61
N TRP A 36 13.81 -23.74 12.40
CA TRP A 36 13.91 -24.95 11.57
C TRP A 36 13.80 -24.53 10.10
N ILE A 37 14.56 -25.18 9.22
CA ILE A 37 14.47 -24.95 7.76
C ILE A 37 13.57 -26.02 7.15
N ASP A 38 12.47 -25.62 6.51
CA ASP A 38 11.54 -26.56 5.86
C ASP A 38 12.11 -27.17 4.57
N ASP A 39 11.42 -28.17 4.02
CA ASP A 39 11.83 -28.89 2.80
C ASP A 39 11.76 -28.03 1.52
N GLU A 40 11.16 -26.83 1.58
CA GLU A 40 11.22 -25.80 0.53
C GLU A 40 12.37 -24.80 0.74
N GLY A 41 13.10 -24.88 1.87
CA GLY A 41 14.16 -23.95 2.26
C GLY A 41 13.67 -22.64 2.91
N ASP A 42 12.39 -22.55 3.28
CA ASP A 42 11.85 -21.40 4.03
C ASP A 42 12.13 -21.59 5.54
N PRO A 43 12.67 -20.58 6.25
CA PRO A 43 12.97 -20.69 7.67
C PRO A 43 11.73 -20.47 8.56
N CYS A 44 11.34 -21.50 9.30
CA CYS A 44 10.23 -21.52 10.24
C CYS A 44 10.72 -21.34 11.69
N THR A 45 10.40 -20.21 12.33
CA THR A 45 10.68 -19.99 13.76
C THR A 45 9.95 -21.01 14.62
N ILE A 46 10.67 -21.71 15.50
CA ILE A 46 10.11 -22.53 16.58
C ILE A 46 10.13 -21.68 17.85
N SER A 47 8.98 -21.55 18.52
CA SER A 47 8.82 -20.73 19.73
C SER A 47 8.13 -21.44 20.90
N SER A 48 7.86 -22.75 20.77
CA SER A 48 7.20 -23.55 21.79
C SER A 48 7.38 -25.05 21.57
N GLN A 49 7.16 -25.85 22.62
CA GLN A 49 7.18 -27.32 22.59
C GLN A 49 6.35 -27.92 21.45
N MET A 50 5.10 -27.47 21.28
CA MET A 50 4.18 -27.96 20.24
C MET A 50 4.70 -27.70 18.81
N GLU A 51 5.49 -26.65 18.63
CA GLU A 51 6.09 -26.28 17.34
C GLU A 51 7.36 -27.08 17.05
N LEU A 52 8.14 -27.41 18.09
CA LEU A 52 9.27 -28.35 18.01
C LEU A 52 8.78 -29.77 17.66
N GLU A 53 7.73 -30.23 18.35
CA GLU A 53 7.08 -31.53 18.09
C GLU A 53 6.55 -31.62 16.65
N GLU A 54 5.90 -30.58 16.12
CA GLU A 54 5.42 -30.55 14.73
C GLU A 54 6.59 -30.51 13.73
N ALA A 55 7.69 -29.81 14.03
CA ALA A 55 8.90 -29.81 13.20
C ALA A 55 9.56 -31.20 13.14
N PHE A 56 9.75 -31.87 14.28
CA PHE A 56 10.17 -33.28 14.31
C PHE A 56 9.20 -34.19 13.54
N ARG A 57 7.89 -34.03 13.74
CA ARG A 57 6.86 -34.84 13.06
C ARG A 57 6.86 -34.65 11.54
N LEU A 58 7.23 -33.47 11.04
CA LEU A 58 7.44 -33.20 9.61
C LEU A 58 8.76 -33.82 9.12
N TYR A 59 9.84 -33.66 9.88
CA TYR A 59 11.18 -34.08 9.47
C TYR A 59 11.37 -35.62 9.45
N CYS A 60 10.94 -36.32 10.49
CA CYS A 60 10.99 -37.79 10.54
C CYS A 60 10.16 -38.46 9.43
N GLN A 61 9.24 -37.72 8.81
CA GLN A 61 8.44 -38.20 7.67
C GLN A 61 9.30 -38.37 6.38
N ASN A 62 10.48 -37.75 6.33
CA ASN A 62 11.45 -37.81 5.22
C ASN A 62 12.62 -38.80 5.42
N ARG A 63 12.68 -39.51 6.57
CA ARG A 63 13.64 -40.58 6.94
C ARG A 63 15.04 -40.19 7.48
N ASP A 64 15.28 -38.94 7.85
CA ASP A 64 16.50 -38.57 8.59
C ASP A 64 16.27 -38.55 10.12
N GLU A 65 17.31 -38.86 10.90
CA GLU A 65 17.19 -39.17 12.34
C GLU A 65 17.26 -37.95 13.28
N GLY A 66 17.46 -36.72 12.79
CA GLY A 66 17.57 -35.54 13.65
C GLY A 66 17.32 -34.20 12.93
N LEU A 67 16.66 -33.27 13.63
CA LEU A 67 16.15 -32.01 13.09
C LEU A 67 17.26 -30.96 12.90
N ILE A 68 17.27 -30.26 11.75
CA ILE A 68 18.20 -29.16 11.48
C ILE A 68 17.64 -27.83 11.99
N ILE A 69 18.28 -27.23 12.99
CA ILE A 69 17.91 -25.93 13.57
C ILE A 69 19.05 -24.92 13.43
N HIS A 70 18.70 -23.72 12.94
CA HIS A 70 19.54 -22.53 13.00
C HIS A 70 19.23 -21.75 14.28
N GLY A 71 20.18 -21.76 15.22
CA GLY A 71 20.18 -20.89 16.39
C GLY A 71 20.83 -19.54 16.04
N ASN A 72 20.05 -18.47 16.08
CA ASN A 72 20.50 -17.09 15.82
C ASN A 72 20.06 -16.13 16.92
N ILE A 73 20.92 -15.15 17.23
CA ILE A 73 20.64 -14.06 18.16
C ILE A 73 20.15 -12.86 17.33
N PRO A 74 18.88 -12.44 17.44
CA PRO A 74 18.44 -11.20 16.82
C PRO A 74 18.93 -10.00 17.65
N GLU A 75 19.30 -8.88 17.01
CA GLU A 75 19.79 -7.69 17.74
C GLU A 75 18.74 -7.09 18.68
N LYS A 76 17.45 -7.31 18.39
CA LYS A 76 16.29 -7.01 19.26
C LYS A 76 15.24 -8.12 19.09
N PRO A 77 14.49 -8.49 20.13
CA PRO A 77 13.37 -9.45 20.00
C PRO A 77 12.38 -9.03 18.91
N GLY A 78 12.07 -9.96 17.99
CA GLY A 78 11.10 -9.75 16.90
C GLY A 78 11.69 -9.35 15.53
N MET A 79 12.99 -9.05 15.44
CA MET A 79 13.65 -8.76 14.15
C MET A 79 13.99 -10.03 13.35
N PRO A 80 14.00 -9.97 12.00
CA PRO A 80 14.59 -11.03 11.17
C PRO A 80 16.11 -11.11 11.36
N CYS A 81 16.71 -12.24 11.00
CA CYS A 81 18.15 -12.41 11.02
C CYS A 81 18.79 -11.81 9.75
N PRO A 82 20.04 -11.30 9.79
CA PRO A 82 20.69 -10.75 8.60
C PRO A 82 20.82 -11.80 7.47
N GLY A 83 20.14 -11.59 6.33
CA GLY A 83 20.32 -12.42 5.13
C GLY A 83 19.07 -12.81 4.31
N GLU A 84 17.85 -12.42 4.69
CA GLU A 84 16.62 -12.77 3.95
C GLU A 84 16.14 -11.64 2.99
N ASP A 85 16.03 -11.90 1.67
CA ASP A 85 15.38 -11.00 0.68
C ASP A 85 14.54 -11.76 -0.37
N LYS A 86 13.37 -11.21 -0.74
CA LYS A 86 12.36 -11.78 -1.68
C LYS A 86 11.48 -10.67 -2.32
N SER A 87 11.87 -10.09 -3.46
CA SER A 87 11.14 -9.04 -4.22
C SER A 87 10.21 -9.57 -5.35
N ILE A 88 9.27 -8.74 -5.89
CA ILE A 88 8.65 -8.79 -7.26
C ILE A 88 7.44 -7.81 -7.43
N TYR A 89 7.57 -6.88 -8.40
CA TYR A 89 6.62 -6.22 -9.34
C TYR A 89 5.08 -6.50 -9.31
N ARG A 90 4.14 -5.69 -9.86
CA ARG A 90 4.02 -4.41 -10.65
C ARG A 90 2.59 -3.83 -10.43
N ARG A 91 2.13 -2.58 -10.68
CA ARG A 91 2.53 -1.30 -11.35
C ARG A 91 1.83 -0.11 -10.65
N GLY A 92 2.46 1.05 -10.42
CA GLY A 92 1.81 2.31 -9.95
C GLY A 92 1.32 2.35 -8.49
N ALA A 93 2.13 2.90 -7.57
CA ALA A 93 1.93 2.96 -6.11
C ALA A 93 1.35 1.66 -5.49
N ARG A 94 2.20 0.63 -5.30
CA ARG A 94 1.76 -0.70 -4.83
C ARG A 94 2.68 -1.33 -3.79
N ARG A 95 2.09 -2.22 -2.97
CA ARG A 95 2.71 -3.12 -1.97
C ARG A 95 2.61 -4.57 -2.50
N TRP A 96 3.69 -5.36 -2.44
CA TRP A 96 3.76 -6.67 -3.14
C TRP A 96 3.18 -7.86 -2.35
N ARG A 97 2.54 -8.82 -3.05
CA ARG A 97 2.01 -10.08 -2.47
C ARG A 97 2.36 -11.28 -3.39
N LYS A 98 2.97 -12.35 -2.83
CA LYS A 98 3.51 -13.53 -3.57
C LYS A 98 2.42 -14.54 -4.02
N LEU A 99 2.56 -15.11 -5.23
CA LEU A 99 1.64 -16.08 -5.85
C LEU A 99 2.36 -17.32 -6.42
N TYR A 100 1.63 -18.43 -6.53
CA TYR A 100 2.07 -19.76 -6.95
C TYR A 100 1.07 -20.34 -7.98
N ARG A 101 1.50 -21.13 -8.98
CA ARG A 101 0.59 -21.65 -10.04
C ARG A 101 0.68 -23.16 -10.21
N VAL A 102 -0.43 -23.88 -10.05
CA VAL A 102 -0.53 -25.34 -10.24
C VAL A 102 -1.88 -25.70 -10.88
N ASN A 103 -1.90 -26.55 -11.91
CA ASN A 103 -3.11 -27.16 -12.51
C ASN A 103 -4.27 -26.16 -12.77
N GLY A 104 -3.92 -24.97 -13.28
CA GLY A 104 -4.87 -23.88 -13.58
C GLY A 104 -5.29 -23.02 -12.38
N HIS A 105 -4.89 -23.36 -11.16
CA HIS A 105 -5.06 -22.57 -9.96
C HIS A 105 -3.94 -21.55 -9.79
N LEU A 106 -4.28 -20.38 -9.22
CA LEU A 106 -3.36 -19.33 -8.79
C LEU A 106 -3.44 -19.22 -7.26
N PHE A 107 -2.53 -19.91 -6.59
CA PHE A 107 -2.47 -20.09 -5.14
C PHE A 107 -1.74 -18.91 -4.47
N GLN A 108 -2.38 -18.27 -3.50
CA GLN A 108 -1.79 -17.22 -2.65
C GLN A 108 -1.55 -17.77 -1.25
N ALA A 109 -0.37 -17.53 -0.66
CA ALA A 109 -0.08 -17.89 0.72
C ALA A 109 -0.93 -17.04 1.69
N LYS A 110 -1.65 -17.69 2.60
CA LYS A 110 -2.51 -17.03 3.59
C LYS A 110 -2.34 -17.67 4.97
N ARG A 111 -2.56 -16.88 6.01
CA ARG A 111 -3.00 -17.40 7.31
C ARG A 111 -4.50 -17.66 7.24
N PHE A 112 -4.97 -18.64 7.99
CA PHE A 112 -6.40 -18.94 8.09
C PHE A 112 -6.86 -18.83 9.54
N ASN A 113 -8.08 -18.32 9.74
CA ASN A 113 -8.71 -18.44 11.05
C ASN A 113 -9.03 -19.93 11.35
N ARG A 114 -9.32 -20.23 12.63
CA ARG A 114 -9.26 -21.58 13.24
C ARG A 114 -10.27 -22.64 12.71
N ARG A 115 -10.78 -22.52 11.48
CA ARG A 115 -11.80 -23.41 10.86
C ARG A 115 -11.53 -23.80 9.40
N ALA A 116 -10.35 -23.51 8.82
CA ALA A 116 -10.03 -23.91 7.45
C ALA A 116 -9.71 -25.42 7.30
N TYR A 117 -10.13 -26.01 6.18
CA TYR A 117 -9.85 -27.38 5.77
C TYR A 117 -9.26 -27.41 4.36
N CYS A 118 -8.37 -28.36 4.11
CA CYS A 118 -7.70 -28.56 2.82
C CYS A 118 -8.59 -29.36 1.87
N GLY A 119 -8.99 -28.77 0.74
CA GLY A 119 -9.81 -29.42 -0.28
C GLY A 119 -9.11 -30.53 -1.08
N GLN A 120 -7.91 -30.95 -0.66
CA GLN A 120 -7.18 -32.09 -1.24
C GLN A 120 -7.14 -33.30 -0.29
N CYS A 121 -6.72 -33.12 0.97
CA CYS A 121 -6.67 -34.22 1.96
C CYS A 121 -7.85 -34.22 2.95
N SER A 122 -8.72 -33.20 2.93
CA SER A 122 -9.80 -32.96 3.89
C SER A 122 -9.39 -32.74 5.36
N GLU A 123 -8.08 -32.70 5.65
CA GLU A 123 -7.57 -32.35 6.98
C GLU A 123 -7.67 -30.83 7.25
N ARG A 124 -7.60 -30.42 8.53
CA ARG A 124 -7.54 -29.00 8.90
C ARG A 124 -6.24 -28.36 8.44
N ILE A 125 -6.30 -27.08 8.05
CA ILE A 125 -5.12 -26.26 7.81
C ILE A 125 -4.78 -25.53 9.12
N TRP A 126 -3.68 -25.91 9.75
CA TRP A 126 -3.16 -25.37 11.02
C TRP A 126 -1.63 -25.47 11.03
N GLY A 127 -0.97 -24.84 12.00
CA GLY A 127 0.49 -24.82 12.14
C GLY A 127 1.08 -23.40 12.18
N LEU A 128 2.40 -23.32 12.00
CA LEU A 128 3.19 -22.08 11.99
C LEU A 128 3.06 -21.26 10.70
N GLY A 129 3.58 -20.03 10.72
CA GLY A 129 3.84 -19.22 9.51
C GLY A 129 2.60 -18.84 8.68
N ARG A 130 2.70 -19.05 7.35
CA ARG A 130 1.59 -18.94 6.38
C ARG A 130 1.05 -20.34 6.09
N GLN A 131 0.13 -20.79 6.94
CA GLN A 131 -0.33 -22.19 7.09
C GLN A 131 -0.78 -22.90 5.81
N GLY A 132 -1.18 -22.17 4.76
CA GLY A 132 -1.44 -22.79 3.47
C GLY A 132 -1.74 -21.81 2.35
N TYR A 133 -2.26 -22.36 1.26
CA TYR A 133 -2.53 -21.66 0.02
C TYR A 133 -4.05 -21.56 -0.25
N LYS A 134 -4.49 -20.39 -0.74
CA LYS A 134 -5.86 -20.12 -1.21
C LYS A 134 -5.81 -19.80 -2.69
N CYS A 135 -6.51 -20.56 -3.53
CA CYS A 135 -6.62 -20.24 -4.96
C CYS A 135 -7.43 -18.95 -5.14
N ILE A 136 -6.86 -17.91 -5.73
CA ILE A 136 -7.55 -16.63 -5.92
C ILE A 136 -8.76 -16.76 -6.88
N ASN A 137 -8.72 -17.71 -7.81
CA ASN A 137 -9.76 -17.93 -8.84
C ASN A 137 -10.97 -18.70 -8.30
N CYS A 138 -10.77 -19.90 -7.75
CA CYS A 138 -11.84 -20.80 -7.31
C CYS A 138 -12.02 -20.86 -5.78
N LYS A 139 -11.21 -20.13 -5.01
CA LYS A 139 -11.18 -20.08 -3.54
C LYS A 139 -10.87 -21.41 -2.84
N LEU A 140 -10.44 -22.45 -3.58
CA LEU A 140 -9.92 -23.71 -3.03
C LEU A 140 -8.79 -23.45 -2.02
N LEU A 141 -8.92 -24.01 -0.82
CA LEU A 141 -7.92 -23.96 0.24
C LEU A 141 -7.13 -25.27 0.27
N VAL A 142 -5.81 -25.21 0.45
CA VAL A 142 -4.92 -26.37 0.60
C VAL A 142 -3.74 -26.05 1.52
N HIS A 143 -3.13 -27.04 2.17
CA HIS A 143 -1.82 -26.87 2.82
C HIS A 143 -0.72 -26.51 1.80
N LYS A 144 0.44 -26.02 2.28
CA LYS A 144 1.69 -25.92 1.49
C LYS A 144 1.91 -27.19 0.66
N ARG A 145 2.11 -28.33 1.34
CA ARG A 145 2.35 -29.67 0.77
C ARG A 145 1.29 -30.15 -0.23
N CYS A 146 0.05 -29.67 -0.11
CA CYS A 146 -1.07 -30.22 -0.89
C CYS A 146 -1.31 -29.51 -2.23
N HIS A 147 -0.76 -28.31 -2.46
CA HIS A 147 -1.09 -27.53 -3.65
C HIS A 147 -0.60 -28.17 -4.96
N ILE A 148 0.58 -28.79 -4.94
CA ILE A 148 1.13 -29.58 -6.06
C ILE A 148 0.34 -30.85 -6.37
N LEU A 149 -0.43 -31.36 -5.39
CA LEU A 149 -1.16 -32.63 -5.49
C LEU A 149 -2.60 -32.48 -6.00
N VAL A 150 -3.09 -31.25 -6.21
CA VAL A 150 -4.50 -30.99 -6.62
C VAL A 150 -4.77 -31.54 -8.04
N PRO A 151 -5.59 -32.60 -8.20
CA PRO A 151 -5.79 -33.24 -9.51
C PRO A 151 -6.88 -32.55 -10.33
N LEU A 152 -7.75 -31.77 -9.67
CA LEU A 152 -8.85 -31.05 -10.30
C LEU A 152 -8.35 -29.75 -10.91
N THR A 153 -8.46 -29.60 -12.23
CA THR A 153 -8.23 -28.33 -12.90
C THR A 153 -9.23 -27.25 -12.44
N CYS A 154 -8.78 -25.99 -12.39
CA CYS A 154 -9.60 -24.88 -11.92
C CYS A 154 -10.84 -24.64 -12.80
N LYS A 155 -12.03 -25.03 -12.32
CA LYS A 155 -13.34 -25.04 -13.04
C LYS A 155 -13.93 -23.66 -13.39
N ARG A 156 -13.10 -22.66 -13.68
CA ARG A 156 -13.49 -21.31 -14.15
C ARG A 156 -12.56 -20.81 -15.27
N HIS A 157 -12.19 -21.70 -16.19
CA HIS A 157 -11.48 -21.34 -17.42
C HIS A 157 -11.99 -22.13 -18.63
N MET A 158 -13.12 -21.71 -19.17
CA MET A 158 -13.55 -21.96 -20.55
C MET A 158 -14.25 -20.70 -21.05
N ASP A 159 -13.41 -19.74 -21.45
CA ASP A 159 -13.65 -18.88 -22.62
C ASP A 159 -12.26 -18.45 -23.12
N SER A 160 -12.10 -18.39 -24.44
CA SER A 160 -10.78 -18.48 -25.07
C SER A 160 -10.59 -17.44 -26.17
N VAL A 161 -9.67 -16.48 -25.98
CA VAL A 161 -8.85 -15.91 -27.06
C VAL A 161 -7.47 -15.50 -26.51
N MET A 162 -6.43 -16.26 -26.86
CA MET A 162 -5.05 -15.78 -27.04
C MET A 162 -4.32 -16.76 -27.96
N PRO A 163 -4.10 -16.45 -29.25
CA PRO A 163 -3.39 -17.35 -30.16
C PRO A 163 -1.87 -17.17 -30.02
N SER A 164 -1.21 -18.19 -29.47
CA SER A 164 0.08 -18.65 -30.00
C SER A 164 -0.11 -19.09 -31.47
N GLN A 165 0.90 -19.18 -32.35
CA GLN A 165 2.34 -19.29 -32.12
C GLN A 165 3.13 -18.90 -33.40
N GLU A 166 4.43 -19.24 -33.43
CA GLU A 166 5.37 -19.12 -34.56
C GLU A 166 4.97 -19.95 -35.82
N PRO A 167 5.61 -19.74 -37.00
CA PRO A 167 5.01 -20.07 -38.30
C PRO A 167 4.98 -21.55 -38.70
N GLN A 168 4.14 -21.83 -39.71
CA GLN A 168 3.69 -23.16 -40.15
C GLN A 168 4.67 -23.92 -41.06
N LEU A 169 4.48 -25.24 -41.13
CA LEU A 169 4.82 -26.12 -42.24
C LEU A 169 3.63 -27.06 -42.54
N ASP A 170 3.45 -27.42 -43.81
CA ASP A 170 2.39 -28.31 -44.32
C ASP A 170 2.58 -29.79 -43.85
N ASP A 171 1.65 -30.77 -43.96
CA ASP A 171 0.80 -31.06 -45.12
C ASP A 171 -0.35 -32.10 -44.87
N LYS A 172 -1.50 -31.92 -45.56
CA LYS A 172 -2.57 -32.87 -46.01
C LYS A 172 -3.28 -33.96 -45.13
N ASN A 173 -4.63 -33.98 -45.28
CA ASN A 173 -5.56 -35.14 -45.44
C ASN A 173 -5.82 -36.12 -44.24
N ASP A 174 -6.97 -36.83 -44.07
CA ASP A 174 -8.26 -36.97 -44.81
C ASP A 174 -9.45 -37.41 -43.86
N GLU A 175 -10.65 -37.69 -44.41
CA GLU A 175 -11.96 -38.08 -43.79
C GLU A 175 -12.00 -39.42 -42.96
N VAL A 176 -13.08 -39.88 -42.26
CA VAL A 176 -14.56 -39.74 -42.41
C VAL A 176 -15.38 -40.01 -41.09
N ASP A 177 -16.60 -39.43 -41.01
CA ASP A 177 -17.90 -39.94 -40.45
C ASP A 177 -18.26 -40.19 -38.95
N LEU A 178 -19.59 -40.27 -38.73
CA LEU A 178 -20.42 -40.55 -37.51
C LEU A 178 -20.99 -42.02 -37.53
N PRO A 179 -21.94 -42.55 -36.68
CA PRO A 179 -22.84 -41.93 -35.66
C PRO A 179 -23.13 -42.72 -34.33
N SER A 180 -23.94 -42.09 -33.45
CA SER A 180 -25.04 -42.61 -32.56
C SER A 180 -24.95 -43.89 -31.69
N GLU A 181 -25.49 -43.81 -30.45
CA GLU A 181 -26.68 -44.58 -30.02
C GLU A 181 -27.35 -44.00 -28.71
N GLU A 182 -28.52 -44.53 -28.31
CA GLU A 182 -29.43 -43.99 -27.25
C GLU A 182 -29.28 -44.71 -25.88
N THR A 183 -29.90 -44.31 -24.75
CA THR A 183 -31.27 -44.75 -24.33
C THR A 183 -31.72 -44.22 -22.93
N ASP A 184 -33.04 -44.16 -22.72
CA ASP A 184 -33.87 -44.36 -21.50
C ASP A 184 -33.70 -43.56 -20.16
N GLY A 185 -34.63 -42.63 -19.89
CA GLY A 185 -35.92 -42.99 -19.24
C GLY A 185 -36.11 -43.05 -17.69
N LEU A 186 -36.41 -41.91 -17.03
CA LEU A 186 -37.59 -41.58 -16.16
C LEU A 186 -38.24 -42.59 -15.15
N PRO A 187 -39.10 -42.18 -14.16
CA PRO A 187 -39.21 -40.93 -13.35
C PRO A 187 -39.68 -41.08 -11.85
N TYR A 188 -39.64 -39.96 -11.07
CA TYR A 188 -40.52 -39.57 -9.92
C TYR A 188 -40.55 -40.44 -8.62
N ILE A 189 -40.60 -39.90 -7.39
CA ILE A 189 -41.77 -39.28 -6.69
C ILE A 189 -41.30 -38.37 -5.52
N PRO A 190 -42.03 -37.28 -5.16
CA PRO A 190 -41.63 -36.31 -4.13
C PRO A 190 -42.22 -36.59 -2.73
N SER A 191 -41.93 -35.72 -1.75
CA SER A 191 -42.67 -35.67 -0.47
C SER A 191 -42.82 -34.25 0.08
N ASN A 192 -44.07 -33.87 0.38
CA ASN A 192 -44.42 -32.61 1.04
C ASN A 192 -44.31 -32.73 2.56
N ARG A 193 -43.84 -31.67 3.23
CA ARG A 193 -44.31 -31.28 4.57
C ARG A 193 -44.46 -29.76 4.67
N LYS A 194 -45.59 -29.33 5.24
CA LYS A 194 -45.87 -27.95 5.71
C LYS A 194 -46.13 -28.03 7.21
N HIS A 195 -45.69 -27.02 7.96
CA HIS A 195 -46.08 -26.56 9.30
C HIS A 195 -44.85 -25.83 9.90
N ASP A 196 -44.98 -24.71 10.62
CA ASP A 196 -46.05 -23.71 10.58
C ASP A 196 -45.51 -22.36 11.09
N ASN A 197 -46.33 -21.31 11.07
CA ASN A 197 -45.94 -19.97 11.52
C ASN A 197 -45.86 -19.90 13.06
N ILE A 198 -44.79 -19.29 13.57
CA ILE A 198 -44.71 -18.76 14.94
C ILE A 198 -44.29 -17.29 14.83
N LYS A 199 -45.07 -16.41 15.46
CA LYS A 199 -44.65 -15.04 15.78
C LYS A 199 -43.86 -15.05 17.09
N ASP A 200 -42.95 -14.11 17.25
CA ASP A 200 -42.50 -13.69 18.57
C ASP A 200 -42.50 -12.16 18.62
N ASP A 201 -43.38 -11.59 19.44
CA ASP A 201 -43.52 -10.14 19.66
C ASP A 201 -42.78 -9.83 20.99
N SER A 202 -41.69 -9.06 20.95
CA SER A 202 -41.01 -8.56 22.17
C SER A 202 -40.69 -7.06 22.05
N GLU A 203 -40.99 -6.32 23.12
CA GLU A 203 -41.19 -4.87 23.10
C GLU A 203 -39.94 -4.05 23.48
N ASP A 204 -39.99 -2.73 23.20
CA ASP A 204 -38.94 -1.76 23.51
C ASP A 204 -38.55 -1.72 25.00
N ILE A 205 -37.31 -2.10 25.33
CA ILE A 205 -36.72 -1.82 26.64
C ILE A 205 -36.00 -0.46 26.61
N LYS A 206 -36.72 0.60 26.98
CA LYS A 206 -36.13 1.94 27.22
C LYS A 206 -35.58 2.04 28.65
N PRO A 207 -34.27 2.27 28.86
CA PRO A 207 -33.78 2.76 30.14
C PRO A 207 -34.17 4.23 30.31
N VAL A 208 -35.03 4.53 31.28
CA VAL A 208 -35.34 5.92 31.67
C VAL A 208 -34.26 6.40 32.64
N ILE A 209 -33.49 7.40 32.24
CA ILE A 209 -32.69 8.24 33.14
C ILE A 209 -33.11 9.69 32.86
N ASP A 210 -33.60 10.35 33.91
CA ASP A 210 -34.14 11.70 33.87
C ASP A 210 -33.10 12.71 34.39
N GLY A 211 -33.14 13.95 33.89
CA GLY A 211 -32.42 15.08 34.49
C GLY A 211 -30.94 15.27 34.13
N MET A 212 -30.60 15.50 32.85
CA MET A 212 -29.50 16.43 32.50
C MET A 212 -29.66 17.01 31.08
N ASP A 213 -30.03 18.29 30.99
CA ASP A 213 -30.25 18.99 29.73
C ASP A 213 -28.93 19.34 28.99
N GLY A 214 -28.95 19.23 27.67
CA GLY A 214 -28.40 20.29 26.83
C GLY A 214 -27.09 20.07 26.08
N ILE A 215 -26.36 18.96 26.27
CA ILE A 215 -25.22 18.62 25.37
C ILE A 215 -25.61 17.42 24.50
N LYS A 216 -26.17 17.71 23.31
CA LYS A 216 -26.19 16.74 22.22
C LYS A 216 -24.77 16.66 21.65
N ILE A 217 -24.03 15.62 22.03
CA ILE A 217 -22.92 15.16 21.20
C ILE A 217 -23.50 14.86 19.82
N SER A 218 -23.00 15.55 18.79
CA SER A 218 -23.55 15.47 17.44
C SER A 218 -23.46 14.04 16.91
N GLN A 219 -24.53 13.55 16.29
CA GLN A 219 -24.41 12.42 15.36
C GLN A 219 -23.38 12.80 14.29
N GLY A 220 -22.46 11.89 13.99
CA GLY A 220 -21.40 12.15 13.02
C GLY A 220 -21.95 12.47 11.63
N LEU A 221 -21.18 13.27 10.87
CA LEU A 221 -21.50 13.57 9.47
C LEU A 221 -21.61 12.29 8.65
N GLY A 222 -22.56 12.23 7.72
CA GLY A 222 -22.71 11.14 6.77
C GLY A 222 -22.94 11.64 5.34
N LEU A 223 -23.04 10.71 4.39
CA LEU A 223 -23.12 11.04 2.97
C LEU A 223 -24.30 11.95 2.61
N GLN A 224 -25.41 11.86 3.35
CA GLN A 224 -26.60 12.68 3.18
C GLN A 224 -26.35 14.19 3.41
N ASP A 225 -25.35 14.53 4.23
CA ASP A 225 -25.03 15.92 4.62
C ASP A 225 -24.22 16.67 3.55
N PHE A 226 -23.80 15.97 2.50
CA PHE A 226 -23.04 16.52 1.38
C PHE A 226 -23.84 16.52 0.09
N ASP A 227 -23.65 17.53 -0.76
CA ASP A 227 -24.03 17.48 -2.17
C ASP A 227 -22.82 17.14 -3.04
N LEU A 228 -23.00 16.20 -3.97
CA LEU A 228 -21.95 15.74 -4.88
C LEU A 228 -21.99 16.58 -6.16
N ILE A 229 -20.92 17.34 -6.44
CA ILE A 229 -20.88 18.35 -7.52
C ILE A 229 -20.15 17.85 -8.77
N ARG A 230 -19.05 17.12 -8.59
CA ARG A 230 -18.17 16.68 -9.68
C ARG A 230 -17.34 15.47 -9.30
N VAL A 231 -16.85 14.75 -10.30
CA VAL A 231 -15.74 13.81 -10.14
C VAL A 231 -14.46 14.57 -10.54
N ILE A 232 -13.46 14.59 -9.66
CA ILE A 232 -12.23 15.38 -9.86
C ILE A 232 -10.97 14.51 -9.95
N GLY A 233 -11.05 13.21 -9.64
CA GLY A 233 -9.93 12.29 -9.83
C GLY A 233 -10.25 10.82 -9.51
N ARG A 234 -9.30 9.95 -9.84
CA ARG A 234 -9.24 8.55 -9.42
C ARG A 234 -7.82 8.14 -9.02
N GLY A 235 -7.70 7.42 -7.92
CA GLY A 235 -6.51 6.64 -7.57
C GLY A 235 -6.78 5.14 -7.75
N SER A 236 -5.76 4.31 -7.52
CA SER A 236 -5.84 2.84 -7.66
C SER A 236 -6.98 2.18 -6.85
N TYR A 237 -7.40 2.78 -5.73
CA TYR A 237 -8.39 2.25 -4.78
C TYR A 237 -9.51 3.24 -4.44
N ALA A 238 -9.51 4.45 -5.03
CA ALA A 238 -10.36 5.56 -4.62
C ALA A 238 -10.93 6.36 -5.79
N LYS A 239 -12.16 6.86 -5.64
CA LYS A 239 -12.75 7.91 -6.50
C LYS A 239 -12.78 9.22 -5.70
N VAL A 240 -12.32 10.32 -6.29
CA VAL A 240 -12.32 11.64 -5.63
C VAL A 240 -13.43 12.51 -6.22
N LEU A 241 -14.29 13.02 -5.34
CA LEU A 241 -15.44 13.86 -5.69
C LEU A 241 -15.23 15.28 -5.17
N LEU A 242 -15.67 16.27 -5.94
CA LEU A 242 -15.95 17.62 -5.42
C LEU A 242 -17.30 17.59 -4.72
N VAL A 243 -17.34 18.06 -3.47
CA VAL A 243 -18.54 18.05 -2.63
C VAL A 243 -18.75 19.38 -1.92
N ARG A 244 -19.99 19.59 -1.47
CA ARG A 244 -20.45 20.77 -0.71
C ARG A 244 -21.12 20.31 0.57
N LEU A 245 -20.71 20.81 1.73
CA LEU A 245 -21.31 20.49 3.02
C LEU A 245 -22.58 21.35 3.20
N LYS A 246 -23.75 20.70 3.31
CA LYS A 246 -25.07 21.38 3.38
C LYS A 246 -25.25 22.30 4.59
N LYS A 247 -24.46 22.10 5.65
CA LYS A 247 -24.50 22.88 6.91
C LYS A 247 -24.03 24.32 6.73
N ASN A 248 -22.99 24.55 5.91
CA ASN A 248 -22.26 25.82 5.78
C ASN A 248 -21.98 26.24 4.32
N ASP A 249 -22.48 25.49 3.33
CA ASP A 249 -22.25 25.67 1.90
C ASP A 249 -20.77 25.50 1.44
N GLN A 250 -19.89 25.05 2.34
CA GLN A 250 -18.45 25.02 2.13
C GLN A 250 -18.02 23.83 1.26
N ILE A 251 -17.01 24.06 0.41
CA ILE A 251 -16.55 23.12 -0.61
C ILE A 251 -15.36 22.30 -0.11
N TYR A 252 -15.41 20.99 -0.35
CA TYR A 252 -14.37 20.02 0.04
C TYR A 252 -14.13 19.00 -1.08
N ALA A 253 -12.98 18.31 -1.03
CA ALA A 253 -12.78 17.09 -1.79
C ALA A 253 -13.16 15.88 -0.92
N MET A 254 -13.77 14.87 -1.51
CA MET A 254 -14.17 13.64 -0.83
C MET A 254 -13.51 12.45 -1.51
N LYS A 255 -12.49 11.87 -0.85
CA LYS A 255 -11.82 10.64 -1.28
C LYS A 255 -12.67 9.44 -0.81
N VAL A 256 -13.21 8.70 -1.78
CA VAL A 256 -14.14 7.58 -1.54
C VAL A 256 -13.45 6.26 -1.84
N VAL A 257 -13.19 5.46 -0.80
CA VAL A 257 -12.58 4.13 -0.88
C VAL A 257 -13.68 3.08 -0.71
N LYS A 258 -13.64 1.98 -1.45
CA LYS A 258 -14.57 0.86 -1.22
C LYS A 258 -14.02 -0.09 -0.15
N LYS A 259 -14.86 -0.48 0.81
CA LYS A 259 -14.52 -1.53 1.80
C LYS A 259 -14.23 -2.88 1.14
N GLU A 260 -14.82 -3.18 -0.02
CA GLU A 260 -14.54 -4.41 -0.79
C GLU A 260 -13.09 -4.53 -1.31
N LEU A 261 -12.26 -3.48 -1.17
CA LEU A 261 -10.84 -3.48 -1.56
C LEU A 261 -9.89 -3.60 -0.36
N VAL A 262 -10.41 -3.43 0.86
CA VAL A 262 -9.70 -3.71 2.12
C VAL A 262 -9.91 -5.20 2.43
N HIS A 263 -8.83 -5.96 2.64
CA HIS A 263 -8.86 -7.42 2.51
C HIS A 263 -7.98 -8.20 3.51
N ASP A 264 -7.01 -7.55 4.12
CA ASP A 264 -6.04 -8.11 5.07
C ASP A 264 -5.70 -7.01 6.09
N ASP A 265 -5.16 -7.37 7.26
CA ASP A 265 -4.83 -6.43 8.35
C ASP A 265 -3.96 -5.24 7.87
N GLU A 266 -3.03 -5.49 6.94
CA GLU A 266 -2.19 -4.48 6.28
C GLU A 266 -2.97 -3.34 5.58
N ASP A 267 -4.20 -3.63 5.15
CA ASP A 267 -5.11 -2.71 4.47
C ASP A 267 -5.98 -1.92 5.46
N ILE A 268 -6.02 -2.33 6.74
CA ILE A 268 -6.71 -1.64 7.84
C ILE A 268 -5.73 -0.69 8.55
N ASP A 269 -4.53 -1.19 8.88
CA ASP A 269 -3.40 -0.37 9.35
C ASP A 269 -3.18 0.84 8.42
N TRP A 270 -3.28 0.60 7.11
CA TRP A 270 -3.21 1.62 6.06
C TRP A 270 -4.21 2.76 6.25
N VAL A 271 -5.48 2.45 6.50
CA VAL A 271 -6.56 3.44 6.70
C VAL A 271 -6.34 4.22 8.00
N GLN A 272 -5.85 3.55 9.05
CA GLN A 272 -5.59 4.19 10.35
C GLN A 272 -4.39 5.14 10.28
N THR A 273 -3.30 4.73 9.63
CA THR A 273 -2.13 5.60 9.36
C THR A 273 -2.51 6.77 8.44
N GLU A 274 -3.30 6.56 7.38
CA GLU A 274 -3.74 7.68 6.53
C GLU A 274 -4.56 8.69 7.35
N LYS A 275 -5.48 8.25 8.22
CA LYS A 275 -6.23 9.11 9.15
C LYS A 275 -5.30 9.87 10.10
N HIS A 276 -4.34 9.21 10.75
CA HIS A 276 -3.48 9.87 11.74
C HIS A 276 -2.48 10.86 11.12
N VAL A 277 -1.90 10.54 9.96
CA VAL A 277 -1.06 11.49 9.21
C VAL A 277 -1.88 12.72 8.81
N PHE A 278 -3.14 12.56 8.38
CA PHE A 278 -4.06 13.65 8.09
C PHE A 278 -4.35 14.57 9.31
N GLU A 279 -4.52 13.99 10.50
CA GLU A 279 -4.69 14.73 11.76
C GLU A 279 -3.48 15.63 12.04
N GLN A 280 -2.27 15.10 11.91
CA GLN A 280 -1.03 15.87 12.12
C GLN A 280 -0.78 16.90 11.01
N ALA A 281 -1.04 16.53 9.76
CA ALA A 281 -0.84 17.34 8.56
C ALA A 281 -1.62 18.66 8.58
N SER A 282 -2.78 18.67 9.23
CA SER A 282 -3.72 19.81 9.29
C SER A 282 -3.15 21.08 9.98
N SER A 283 -1.90 21.06 10.46
CA SER A 283 -1.20 22.23 11.01
C SER A 283 -0.09 22.80 10.10
N ASN A 284 0.15 22.22 8.92
CA ASN A 284 1.15 22.69 7.95
C ASN A 284 0.48 23.33 6.70
N PRO A 285 0.91 24.51 6.24
CA PRO A 285 0.26 25.21 5.12
C PRO A 285 0.50 24.58 3.74
N PHE A 286 1.46 23.65 3.63
CA PHE A 286 1.85 22.93 2.42
C PHE A 286 1.41 21.45 2.41
N LEU A 287 0.53 21.08 3.34
CA LEU A 287 -0.13 19.78 3.39
C LEU A 287 -1.65 19.98 3.18
N VAL A 288 -2.34 18.98 2.66
CA VAL A 288 -3.82 18.94 2.58
C VAL A 288 -4.39 18.55 3.94
N GLY A 289 -5.27 19.39 4.50
CA GLY A 289 -5.95 19.12 5.77
C GLY A 289 -7.14 18.15 5.66
N LEU A 290 -7.43 17.43 6.74
CA LEU A 290 -8.62 16.58 6.87
C LEU A 290 -9.72 17.32 7.64
N HIS A 291 -10.94 17.31 7.09
CA HIS A 291 -12.13 17.83 7.74
C HIS A 291 -12.86 16.75 8.54
N SER A 292 -13.18 15.61 7.92
CA SER A 292 -13.95 14.54 8.58
C SER A 292 -13.82 13.19 7.89
N CYS A 293 -13.88 12.10 8.66
CA CYS A 293 -14.03 10.74 8.14
C CYS A 293 -15.40 10.18 8.53
N PHE A 294 -16.06 9.47 7.61
CA PHE A 294 -17.29 8.71 7.87
C PHE A 294 -17.42 7.51 6.93
N GLN A 295 -18.35 6.61 7.20
CA GLN A 295 -18.49 5.35 6.45
C GLN A 295 -19.94 4.97 6.14
N THR A 296 -20.08 4.05 5.20
CA THR A 296 -21.30 3.25 4.98
C THR A 296 -20.96 1.76 5.13
N THR A 297 -21.94 0.88 4.94
CA THR A 297 -21.75 -0.58 4.87
C THR A 297 -20.75 -1.02 3.78
N SER A 298 -20.55 -0.19 2.75
CA SER A 298 -19.79 -0.50 1.53
C SER A 298 -18.54 0.36 1.30
N ARG A 299 -18.43 1.54 1.95
CA ARG A 299 -17.42 2.56 1.63
C ARG A 299 -16.89 3.29 2.85
N LEU A 300 -15.68 3.80 2.71
CA LEU A 300 -15.04 4.78 3.58
C LEU A 300 -14.94 6.11 2.83
N PHE A 301 -15.17 7.21 3.54
CA PHE A 301 -15.17 8.56 3.01
C PHE A 301 -14.23 9.44 3.84
N LEU A 302 -13.21 10.01 3.20
CA LEU A 302 -12.34 11.02 3.79
C LEU A 302 -12.68 12.37 3.13
N VAL A 303 -13.19 13.31 3.92
CA VAL A 303 -13.49 14.68 3.48
C VAL A 303 -12.29 15.54 3.83
N ILE A 304 -11.64 16.06 2.80
CA ILE A 304 -10.37 16.78 2.86
C ILE A 304 -10.52 18.16 2.20
N GLU A 305 -9.59 19.06 2.51
CA GLU A 305 -9.50 20.39 1.90
C GLU A 305 -9.53 20.32 0.36
N TYR A 306 -10.34 21.16 -0.29
CA TYR A 306 -10.35 21.26 -1.75
C TYR A 306 -9.28 22.24 -2.23
N VAL A 307 -8.43 21.76 -3.13
CA VAL A 307 -7.30 22.51 -3.70
C VAL A 307 -7.50 22.58 -5.22
N ASN A 308 -7.79 23.77 -5.75
CA ASN A 308 -8.41 23.97 -7.07
C ASN A 308 -7.49 24.53 -8.18
N GLY A 309 -6.21 24.74 -7.88
CA GLY A 309 -5.22 25.11 -8.89
C GLY A 309 -4.74 23.94 -9.76
N GLY A 310 -5.23 22.70 -9.53
CA GLY A 310 -4.77 21.48 -10.19
C GLY A 310 -3.46 20.95 -9.63
N ASP A 311 -2.89 19.93 -10.27
CA ASP A 311 -1.64 19.28 -9.87
C ASP A 311 -0.42 19.65 -10.75
N LEU A 312 0.79 19.42 -10.25
CA LEU A 312 2.01 19.70 -11.00
C LEU A 312 2.19 18.81 -12.25
N MET A 313 1.54 17.65 -12.35
CA MET A 313 1.56 16.84 -13.58
C MET A 313 0.79 17.56 -14.70
N PHE A 314 -0.41 18.07 -14.43
CA PHE A 314 -1.20 18.88 -15.37
C PHE A 314 -0.47 20.16 -15.80
N HIS A 315 0.16 20.87 -14.86
CA HIS A 315 0.98 22.05 -15.18
C HIS A 315 2.22 21.69 -16.00
N MET A 316 2.88 20.57 -15.70
CA MET A 316 4.02 20.06 -16.49
C MET A 316 3.62 19.65 -17.90
N GLN A 317 2.45 19.03 -18.11
CA GLN A 317 1.94 18.71 -19.45
C GLN A 317 1.72 19.98 -20.30
N ARG A 318 1.23 21.06 -19.67
CA ARG A 318 0.99 22.36 -20.34
C ARG A 318 2.27 23.14 -20.61
N GLN A 319 3.16 23.28 -19.62
CA GLN A 319 4.40 24.07 -19.73
C GLN A 319 5.58 23.31 -20.34
N ARG A 320 5.52 21.97 -20.37
CA ARG A 320 6.57 21.00 -20.74
C ARG A 320 7.83 21.00 -19.88
N LYS A 321 8.25 22.14 -19.34
CA LYS A 321 9.33 22.29 -18.35
C LYS A 321 9.19 23.63 -17.64
N LEU A 322 9.64 23.69 -16.39
CA LEU A 322 9.68 24.90 -15.58
C LEU A 322 11.06 25.57 -15.64
N PRO A 323 11.14 26.91 -15.49
CA PRO A 323 12.40 27.58 -15.19
C PRO A 323 12.98 27.11 -13.83
N GLU A 324 14.30 27.14 -13.67
CA GLU A 324 14.98 26.74 -12.42
C GLU A 324 14.51 27.51 -11.18
N GLU A 325 13.97 28.71 -11.37
CA GLU A 325 13.41 29.54 -10.30
C GLU A 325 12.05 29.03 -9.81
N HIS A 326 11.18 28.59 -10.72
CA HIS A 326 9.90 27.98 -10.37
C HIS A 326 10.13 26.63 -9.70
N ALA A 327 11.01 25.81 -10.28
CA ALA A 327 11.42 24.53 -9.69
C ALA A 327 12.10 24.69 -8.31
N ARG A 328 12.81 25.79 -8.06
CA ARG A 328 13.39 26.11 -6.75
C ARG A 328 12.32 26.48 -5.72
N PHE A 329 11.33 27.27 -6.11
CA PHE A 329 10.23 27.65 -5.23
C PHE A 329 9.44 26.42 -4.78
N TYR A 330 8.89 25.64 -5.73
CA TYR A 330 8.12 24.44 -5.39
C TYR A 330 8.95 23.40 -4.63
N ALA A 331 10.22 23.18 -5.00
CA ALA A 331 11.08 22.26 -4.25
C ALA A 331 11.37 22.75 -2.81
N ALA A 332 11.41 24.07 -2.56
CA ALA A 332 11.61 24.60 -1.21
C ALA A 332 10.35 24.43 -0.34
N GLU A 333 9.15 24.58 -0.90
CA GLU A 333 7.89 24.31 -0.19
C GLU A 333 7.71 22.81 0.10
N ILE A 334 7.99 21.94 -0.89
CA ILE A 334 8.01 20.47 -0.69
C ILE A 334 9.04 20.09 0.38
N CYS A 335 10.21 20.73 0.41
CA CYS A 335 11.22 20.55 1.45
C CYS A 335 10.69 20.88 2.87
N ILE A 336 9.87 21.93 3.03
CA ILE A 336 9.24 22.28 4.31
C ILE A 336 8.18 21.22 4.68
N ALA A 337 7.34 20.83 3.72
CA ALA A 337 6.30 19.81 3.92
C ALA A 337 6.87 18.44 4.33
N LEU A 338 7.94 17.98 3.65
CA LEU A 338 8.63 16.74 3.98
C LEU A 338 9.32 16.81 5.35
N ASN A 339 10.08 17.88 5.63
CA ASN A 339 10.76 18.00 6.93
C ASN A 339 9.76 18.00 8.10
N PHE A 340 8.61 18.67 7.96
CA PHE A 340 7.55 18.65 8.97
C PHE A 340 7.04 17.22 9.27
N LEU A 341 6.92 16.36 8.24
CA LEU A 341 6.56 14.95 8.40
C LEU A 341 7.72 14.13 9.02
N HIS A 342 8.95 14.36 8.59
CA HIS A 342 10.15 13.68 9.09
C HIS A 342 10.37 13.96 10.59
N GLU A 343 10.19 15.22 11.03
CA GLU A 343 10.20 15.63 12.45
C GLU A 343 9.14 14.93 13.32
N ARG A 344 8.10 14.38 12.70
CA ARG A 344 7.00 13.63 13.34
C ARG A 344 7.15 12.12 13.23
N GLY A 345 8.26 11.63 12.67
CA GLY A 345 8.49 10.20 12.47
C GLY A 345 7.66 9.61 11.34
N ILE A 346 7.32 10.41 10.32
CA ILE A 346 6.51 10.01 9.17
C ILE A 346 7.35 10.09 7.88
N ILE A 347 7.54 8.98 7.17
CA ILE A 347 8.05 8.95 5.78
C ILE A 347 6.85 9.01 4.82
N TYR A 348 6.91 9.81 3.76
CA TYR A 348 5.78 10.04 2.84
C TYR A 348 5.67 9.00 1.70
N ARG A 349 6.80 8.58 1.13
CA ARG A 349 7.00 7.44 0.20
C ARG A 349 6.29 7.45 -1.17
N ASP A 350 5.44 8.42 -1.49
CA ASP A 350 4.85 8.56 -2.84
C ASP A 350 4.82 10.01 -3.35
N LEU A 351 5.95 10.71 -3.20
CA LEU A 351 6.16 12.00 -3.85
C LEU A 351 6.31 11.81 -5.37
N LYS A 352 5.34 12.35 -6.10
CA LYS A 352 5.24 12.36 -7.57
C LYS A 352 4.54 13.63 -8.02
N LEU A 353 4.67 14.03 -9.29
CA LEU A 353 4.06 15.26 -9.83
C LEU A 353 2.54 15.32 -9.60
N ASP A 354 1.84 14.20 -9.70
CA ASP A 354 0.38 14.09 -9.54
C ASP A 354 -0.08 14.32 -8.08
N ASN A 355 0.83 14.13 -7.10
CA ASN A 355 0.56 14.27 -5.67
C ASN A 355 0.93 15.65 -5.11
N VAL A 356 1.44 16.56 -5.95
CA VAL A 356 1.74 17.95 -5.58
C VAL A 356 0.68 18.86 -6.21
N LEU A 357 -0.31 19.25 -5.41
CA LEU A 357 -1.38 20.17 -5.83
C LEU A 357 -0.92 21.62 -5.72
N LEU A 358 -1.56 22.55 -6.45
CA LEU A 358 -1.41 24.00 -6.27
C LEU A 358 -2.71 24.62 -5.76
N ASP A 359 -2.61 25.53 -4.79
CA ASP A 359 -3.75 26.38 -4.36
C ASP A 359 -4.02 27.56 -5.31
N ALA A 360 -5.05 28.35 -5.01
CA ALA A 360 -5.50 29.47 -5.85
C ALA A 360 -4.47 30.61 -5.96
N GLU A 361 -3.56 30.70 -4.99
CA GLU A 361 -2.45 31.63 -4.93
C GLU A 361 -1.22 31.09 -5.69
N GLY A 362 -1.06 29.76 -5.73
CA GLY A 362 -0.02 29.05 -6.47
C GLY A 362 1.06 28.39 -5.60
N HIS A 363 0.84 28.25 -4.29
CA HIS A 363 1.68 27.47 -3.39
C HIS A 363 1.35 25.97 -3.49
N ILE A 364 2.31 25.10 -3.16
CA ILE A 364 2.07 23.65 -3.19
C ILE A 364 1.26 23.15 -1.99
N LYS A 365 0.52 22.04 -2.19
CA LYS A 365 0.00 21.17 -1.14
C LYS A 365 0.24 19.69 -1.50
N LEU A 366 0.96 18.96 -0.64
CA LEU A 366 1.09 17.49 -0.79
C LEU A 366 -0.22 16.80 -0.39
N THR A 367 -0.61 15.77 -1.12
CA THR A 367 -1.85 14.99 -0.88
C THR A 367 -1.59 13.48 -0.83
N ASP A 368 -2.65 12.68 -0.70
CA ASP A 368 -2.67 11.21 -0.77
C ASP A 368 -1.66 10.52 0.18
N TYR A 369 -1.88 10.66 1.49
CA TYR A 369 -1.00 10.09 2.53
C TYR A 369 -1.06 8.56 2.65
N GLY A 370 -1.82 7.88 1.78
CA GLY A 370 -1.97 6.43 1.79
C GLY A 370 -0.66 5.64 1.61
N MET A 371 0.45 6.23 1.19
CA MET A 371 1.74 5.54 1.15
C MET A 371 2.63 5.82 2.36
N CYS A 372 2.20 6.64 3.33
CA CYS A 372 3.03 7.00 4.48
C CYS A 372 3.45 5.81 5.34
N LYS A 373 4.53 5.98 6.10
CA LYS A 373 4.87 5.13 7.26
C LYS A 373 5.17 6.04 8.44
N GLU A 374 4.37 5.90 9.49
CA GLU A 374 4.51 6.63 10.76
C GLU A 374 5.16 5.79 11.86
N GLY A 375 5.46 6.45 12.98
CA GLY A 375 5.97 5.83 14.20
C GLY A 375 7.46 5.54 14.21
N LEU A 376 8.26 6.18 13.34
CA LEU A 376 9.72 6.04 13.37
C LEU A 376 10.35 7.01 14.38
N GLY A 377 11.17 6.50 15.29
CA GLY A 377 12.08 7.30 16.10
C GLY A 377 13.35 7.70 15.34
N PRO A 378 14.21 8.54 15.94
CA PRO A 378 15.46 8.97 15.31
C PRO A 378 16.41 7.78 15.05
N GLY A 379 16.54 7.39 13.78
CA GLY A 379 17.37 6.28 13.33
C GLY A 379 16.63 4.94 13.15
N ASP A 380 15.31 4.89 13.39
CA ASP A 380 14.49 3.74 13.03
C ASP A 380 14.27 3.67 11.51
N THR A 381 13.96 2.47 11.03
CA THR A 381 13.89 2.10 9.61
C THR A 381 12.60 1.36 9.26
N THR A 382 12.35 1.15 7.98
CA THR A 382 11.33 0.23 7.47
C THR A 382 11.78 -0.46 6.18
N SER A 383 11.15 -1.58 5.83
CA SER A 383 11.52 -2.45 4.70
C SER A 383 10.36 -2.70 3.73
N THR A 384 9.22 -2.01 3.86
CA THR A 384 8.08 -2.19 2.96
C THR A 384 8.41 -1.70 1.54
N PHE A 385 8.47 -2.60 0.55
CA PHE A 385 8.57 -2.20 -0.85
C PHE A 385 7.27 -1.51 -1.29
N CYS A 386 7.34 -0.21 -1.58
CA CYS A 386 6.21 0.61 -2.02
C CYS A 386 6.67 1.86 -2.83
N GLY A 387 5.71 2.72 -3.21
CA GLY A 387 5.95 3.94 -4.00
C GLY A 387 5.71 3.80 -5.51
N THR A 388 5.71 4.93 -6.22
CA THR A 388 5.49 4.99 -7.67
C THR A 388 6.79 4.71 -8.45
N PRO A 389 6.80 3.77 -9.44
CA PRO A 389 8.02 3.21 -10.04
C PRO A 389 9.14 4.16 -10.47
N ASN A 390 8.84 5.33 -11.04
CA ASN A 390 9.86 6.30 -11.45
C ASN A 390 10.58 7.01 -10.28
N TYR A 391 9.96 7.03 -9.09
CA TYR A 391 10.42 7.75 -7.91
C TYR A 391 10.97 6.82 -6.82
N ILE A 392 10.92 5.49 -7.01
CA ILE A 392 11.43 4.53 -6.02
C ILE A 392 12.95 4.70 -5.85
N ALA A 393 13.40 4.76 -4.60
CA ALA A 393 14.80 4.96 -4.25
C ALA A 393 15.63 3.66 -4.41
N PRO A 394 16.94 3.75 -4.75
CA PRO A 394 17.79 2.58 -4.97
C PRO A 394 17.84 1.62 -3.79
N GLU A 395 17.81 2.12 -2.54
CA GLU A 395 17.76 1.27 -1.35
C GLU A 395 16.52 0.35 -1.31
N ILE A 396 15.32 0.88 -1.62
CA ILE A 396 14.08 0.08 -1.71
C ILE A 396 14.21 -1.01 -2.78
N LEU A 397 14.86 -0.68 -3.92
CA LEU A 397 15.08 -1.64 -5.01
C LEU A 397 16.15 -2.69 -4.69
N ARG A 398 17.04 -2.45 -3.71
CA ARG A 398 18.02 -3.42 -3.19
C ARG A 398 17.49 -4.27 -2.03
N GLY A 399 16.21 -4.09 -1.63
CA GLY A 399 15.65 -4.76 -0.46
C GLY A 399 16.20 -4.24 0.88
N GLU A 400 16.88 -3.09 0.87
CA GLU A 400 17.49 -2.51 2.07
C GLU A 400 16.45 -1.86 2.98
N GLU A 401 16.71 -1.90 4.29
CA GLU A 401 16.01 -1.07 5.25
C GLU A 401 16.29 0.42 4.99
N TYR A 402 15.24 1.24 5.01
CA TYR A 402 15.29 2.64 4.63
C TYR A 402 14.55 3.53 5.64
N GLY A 403 14.89 4.82 5.63
CA GLY A 403 14.21 5.86 6.42
C GLY A 403 13.76 7.02 5.53
N PHE A 404 13.84 8.25 6.06
CA PHE A 404 13.48 9.49 5.36
C PHE A 404 14.26 9.76 4.06
N SER A 405 15.34 9.02 3.80
CA SER A 405 16.20 9.16 2.60
C SER A 405 15.45 9.00 1.28
N VAL A 406 14.37 8.22 1.27
CA VAL A 406 13.61 7.88 0.06
C VAL A 406 12.80 9.06 -0.47
N ASP A 407 12.30 9.92 0.43
CA ASP A 407 11.57 11.13 0.05
C ASP A 407 12.50 12.18 -0.57
N TRP A 408 13.73 12.30 -0.05
CA TRP A 408 14.76 13.18 -0.62
C TRP A 408 15.24 12.71 -2.00
N TRP A 409 15.26 11.40 -2.25
CA TRP A 409 15.47 10.86 -3.60
C TRP A 409 14.32 11.19 -4.55
N ALA A 410 13.07 10.95 -4.12
CA ALA A 410 11.87 11.25 -4.92
C ALA A 410 11.78 12.75 -5.26
N LEU A 411 12.14 13.64 -4.34
CA LEU A 411 12.29 15.06 -4.61
C LEU A 411 13.36 15.34 -5.67
N GLY A 412 14.49 14.64 -5.64
CA GLY A 412 15.52 14.72 -6.69
C GLY A 412 15.00 14.34 -8.08
N VAL A 413 14.15 13.31 -8.17
CA VAL A 413 13.47 12.90 -9.41
C VAL A 413 12.48 13.97 -9.88
N LEU A 414 11.61 14.45 -8.98
CA LEU A 414 10.60 15.47 -9.27
C LEU A 414 11.25 16.81 -9.70
N MET A 415 12.34 17.21 -9.04
CA MET A 415 13.16 18.37 -9.43
C MET A 415 13.81 18.19 -10.81
N PHE A 416 14.26 16.98 -11.15
CA PHE A 416 14.79 16.69 -12.49
C PHE A 416 13.67 16.84 -13.52
N GLU A 417 12.50 16.25 -13.28
CA GLU A 417 11.34 16.34 -14.19
C GLU A 417 10.91 17.78 -14.42
N MET A 418 10.73 18.57 -13.35
CA MET A 418 10.40 20.00 -13.46
C MET A 418 11.37 20.76 -14.36
N MET A 419 12.68 20.58 -14.18
CA MET A 419 13.69 21.36 -14.90
C MET A 419 14.04 20.80 -16.29
N ALA A 420 13.91 19.49 -16.51
CA ALA A 420 14.29 18.81 -17.75
C ALA A 420 13.10 18.52 -18.70
N GLY A 421 11.88 18.48 -18.18
CA GLY A 421 10.65 18.16 -18.92
C GLY A 421 10.46 16.68 -19.25
N ARG A 422 11.09 15.78 -18.47
CA ARG A 422 11.09 14.31 -18.64
C ARG A 422 11.72 13.63 -17.43
N SER A 423 11.51 12.32 -17.24
CA SER A 423 12.12 11.54 -16.16
C SER A 423 13.64 11.44 -16.32
N PRO A 424 14.42 11.40 -15.21
CA PRO A 424 15.85 11.07 -15.24
C PRO A 424 16.14 9.65 -15.74
N PHE A 425 15.13 8.77 -15.76
CA PHE A 425 15.21 7.37 -16.18
C PHE A 425 14.54 7.11 -17.54
N ASP A 426 14.02 8.14 -18.23
CA ASP A 426 13.44 8.00 -19.57
C ASP A 426 14.49 7.51 -20.57
N ILE A 427 14.30 6.28 -21.04
CA ILE A 427 15.09 5.68 -22.11
C ILE A 427 14.19 5.62 -23.34
N ILE A 428 14.52 6.45 -24.32
CA ILE A 428 13.93 6.36 -25.66
C ILE A 428 14.57 5.14 -26.32
N THR A 429 13.78 4.07 -26.49
CA THR A 429 14.18 2.81 -27.09
C THR A 429 13.05 2.23 -27.93
N ASP A 430 13.37 1.84 -29.15
CA ASP A 430 12.42 1.24 -30.09
C ASP A 430 12.10 -0.24 -29.76
N ASN A 431 12.79 -0.83 -28.78
CA ASN A 431 12.53 -2.20 -28.31
C ASN A 431 11.43 -2.21 -27.21
N PRO A 432 10.26 -2.86 -27.44
CA PRO A 432 9.18 -2.96 -26.46
C PRO A 432 9.57 -3.59 -25.11
N ASP A 433 10.50 -4.54 -25.10
CA ASP A 433 10.90 -5.27 -23.88
C ASP A 433 11.52 -4.36 -22.82
N MET A 434 12.07 -3.21 -23.24
CA MET A 434 12.68 -2.21 -22.37
C MET A 434 11.67 -1.21 -21.78
N ASN A 435 10.38 -1.31 -22.11
CA ASN A 435 9.30 -0.55 -21.47
C ASN A 435 8.72 -1.26 -20.21
N THR A 436 9.43 -2.28 -19.72
CA THR A 436 9.18 -3.01 -18.48
C THR A 436 9.79 -2.31 -17.27
N GLU A 437 9.19 -2.43 -16.09
CA GLU A 437 9.83 -1.89 -14.87
C GLU A 437 11.00 -2.72 -14.35
N ASP A 438 11.21 -3.97 -14.82
CA ASP A 438 12.46 -4.68 -14.52
C ASP A 438 13.65 -3.87 -15.05
N TYR A 439 13.50 -3.41 -16.29
CA TYR A 439 14.46 -2.53 -16.95
C TYR A 439 14.54 -1.16 -16.26
N LEU A 440 13.41 -0.55 -15.87
CA LEU A 440 13.40 0.71 -15.10
C LEU A 440 14.16 0.57 -13.77
N PHE A 441 13.93 -0.50 -13.02
CA PHE A 441 14.56 -0.72 -11.71
C PHE A 441 16.06 -1.00 -11.90
N GLN A 442 16.45 -1.81 -12.90
CA GLN A 442 17.85 -1.95 -13.28
C GLN A 442 18.49 -0.61 -13.67
N VAL A 443 17.75 0.28 -14.34
CA VAL A 443 18.21 1.61 -14.75
C VAL A 443 18.41 2.54 -13.54
N ILE A 444 17.46 2.54 -12.60
CA ILE A 444 17.55 3.27 -11.32
C ILE A 444 18.75 2.77 -10.51
N LEU A 445 19.02 1.46 -10.47
CA LEU A 445 20.15 0.86 -9.77
C LEU A 445 21.50 1.12 -10.46
N GLU A 446 21.64 0.78 -11.74
CA GLU A 446 22.94 0.72 -12.42
C GLU A 446 23.33 2.02 -13.15
N LYS A 447 22.41 2.64 -13.91
CA LYS A 447 22.81 3.66 -14.90
C LYS A 447 23.11 5.02 -14.24
N PRO A 448 24.18 5.72 -14.64
CA PRO A 448 24.48 7.07 -14.12
C PRO A 448 23.56 8.11 -14.75
N ILE A 449 22.92 8.93 -13.91
CA ILE A 449 21.92 9.93 -14.33
C ILE A 449 22.61 11.08 -15.09
N ARG A 450 22.14 11.37 -16.30
CA ARG A 450 22.75 12.33 -17.23
C ARG A 450 22.02 13.68 -17.19
N ILE A 451 22.48 14.56 -16.30
CA ILE A 451 21.94 15.92 -16.15
C ILE A 451 22.12 16.73 -17.46
N PRO A 452 21.07 17.37 -17.99
CA PRO A 452 21.15 18.16 -19.23
C PRO A 452 22.13 19.35 -19.13
N ARG A 453 22.93 19.56 -20.19
CA ARG A 453 23.94 20.63 -20.27
C ARG A 453 23.37 22.07 -20.27
N PHE A 454 22.05 22.23 -20.40
CA PHE A 454 21.39 23.54 -20.34
C PHE A 454 21.03 23.97 -18.91
N LEU A 455 21.12 23.08 -17.92
CA LEU A 455 20.91 23.41 -16.53
C LEU A 455 22.17 24.05 -15.92
N SER A 456 21.96 24.97 -14.98
CA SER A 456 23.01 25.69 -14.28
C SER A 456 23.88 24.75 -13.44
N VAL A 457 25.08 25.19 -13.11
CA VAL A 457 25.99 24.45 -12.19
C VAL A 457 25.31 24.20 -10.84
N LYS A 458 24.45 25.13 -10.37
CA LYS A 458 23.70 24.99 -9.11
C LYS A 458 22.63 23.90 -9.21
N ALA A 459 21.83 23.90 -10.28
CA ALA A 459 20.85 22.85 -10.54
C ALA A 459 21.52 21.48 -10.74
N SER A 460 22.65 21.44 -11.45
CA SER A 460 23.44 20.20 -11.58
C SER A 460 23.98 19.69 -10.25
N HIS A 461 24.33 20.60 -9.32
CA HIS A 461 24.83 20.22 -7.99
C HIS A 461 23.72 19.70 -7.07
N VAL A 462 22.55 20.38 -7.03
CA VAL A 462 21.43 19.94 -6.17
C VAL A 462 20.86 18.60 -6.63
N LEU A 463 20.72 18.41 -7.95
CA LEU A 463 20.26 17.15 -8.53
C LEU A 463 21.22 15.99 -8.23
N LYS A 464 22.55 16.21 -8.28
CA LYS A 464 23.53 15.18 -7.87
C LYS A 464 23.46 14.85 -6.38
N GLY A 465 23.16 15.84 -5.53
CA GLY A 465 23.00 15.64 -4.10
C GLY A 465 21.80 14.76 -3.76
N PHE A 466 20.62 15.08 -4.30
CA PHE A 466 19.40 14.30 -4.05
C PHE A 466 19.39 12.94 -4.79
N LEU A 467 19.90 12.89 -6.02
CA LEU A 467 19.95 11.66 -6.82
C LEU A 467 21.23 10.83 -6.57
N ASN A 468 21.77 10.86 -5.36
CA ASN A 468 22.84 9.97 -4.94
C ASN A 468 22.28 8.57 -4.60
N LYS A 469 22.92 7.50 -5.10
CA LYS A 469 22.46 6.11 -4.95
C LYS A 469 22.89 5.45 -3.65
N ASP A 470 23.81 6.07 -2.92
CA ASP A 470 24.04 5.81 -1.51
C ASP A 470 23.19 6.80 -0.70
N PRO A 471 22.24 6.35 0.14
CA PRO A 471 21.44 7.24 0.98
C PRO A 471 22.26 7.99 2.04
N LYS A 472 23.43 7.49 2.45
CA LYS A 472 24.28 8.15 3.47
C LYS A 472 24.97 9.39 2.91
N GLU A 473 25.34 9.34 1.63
CA GLU A 473 25.96 10.44 0.88
C GLU A 473 24.92 11.31 0.14
N ARG A 474 23.62 11.14 0.44
CA ARG A 474 22.52 11.89 -0.20
C ARG A 474 22.22 13.19 0.55
N LEU A 475 21.98 14.26 -0.20
CA LEU A 475 21.54 15.55 0.34
C LEU A 475 20.23 15.38 1.11
N GLY A 476 20.15 15.94 2.34
CA GLY A 476 19.04 15.74 3.25
C GLY A 476 19.23 14.62 4.28
N CYS A 477 20.18 13.70 4.07
CA CYS A 477 20.26 12.45 4.84
C CYS A 477 21.37 12.42 5.92
N GLN A 478 22.16 13.49 6.08
CA GLN A 478 23.20 13.58 7.10
C GLN A 478 22.57 13.68 8.51
N PRO A 479 22.86 12.77 9.47
CA PRO A 479 22.10 12.68 10.72
C PRO A 479 22.14 13.92 11.63
N GLN A 480 23.17 14.77 11.51
CA GLN A 480 23.31 15.99 12.31
C GLN A 480 22.95 17.28 11.56
N THR A 481 22.85 17.25 10.23
CA THR A 481 22.77 18.46 9.38
C THR A 481 21.75 18.39 8.25
N GLY A 482 21.09 17.25 8.01
CA GLY A 482 20.32 16.94 6.80
C GLY A 482 19.48 18.09 6.20
N PHE A 483 18.50 18.62 6.95
CA PHE A 483 17.66 19.72 6.46
C PHE A 483 18.41 21.07 6.40
N ALA A 484 19.42 21.29 7.24
CA ALA A 484 20.27 22.49 7.18
C ALA A 484 21.20 22.48 5.95
N ASP A 485 21.65 21.30 5.50
CA ASP A 485 22.40 21.13 4.26
C ASP A 485 21.53 21.45 3.03
N ILE A 486 20.25 21.10 3.08
CA ILE A 486 19.25 21.53 2.08
C ILE A 486 19.08 23.06 2.13
N LYS A 487 18.77 23.64 3.30
CA LYS A 487 18.54 25.09 3.45
C LYS A 487 19.74 25.94 3.01
N SER A 488 20.96 25.47 3.25
CA SER A 488 22.21 26.17 2.91
C SER A 488 22.72 25.90 1.48
N HIS A 489 22.15 24.93 0.76
CA HIS A 489 22.64 24.55 -0.56
C HIS A 489 22.57 25.71 -1.58
N THR A 490 23.62 25.88 -2.40
CA THR A 490 23.80 27.03 -3.30
C THR A 490 22.68 27.27 -4.33
N PHE A 491 21.87 26.24 -4.59
CA PHE A 491 20.65 26.30 -5.42
C PHE A 491 19.50 27.03 -4.71
N PHE A 492 19.31 26.81 -3.41
CA PHE A 492 18.24 27.42 -2.60
C PHE A 492 18.65 28.77 -1.97
N ARG A 493 19.87 29.26 -2.20
CA ARG A 493 20.39 30.54 -1.64
C ARG A 493 19.51 31.79 -1.85
N SER A 494 18.55 31.77 -2.77
CA SER A 494 17.60 32.88 -2.98
C SER A 494 16.27 32.73 -2.22
N ILE A 495 16.09 31.64 -1.45
CA ILE A 495 14.89 31.38 -0.66
C ILE A 495 15.10 31.96 0.75
N ASP A 496 14.19 32.85 1.14
CA ASP A 496 13.95 33.13 2.55
C ASP A 496 12.99 32.07 3.09
N TRP A 497 13.53 31.14 3.87
CA TRP A 497 12.77 29.99 4.39
C TRP A 497 11.72 30.42 5.42
N ASP A 498 11.98 31.48 6.17
CA ASP A 498 11.11 31.95 7.26
C ASP A 498 9.93 32.75 6.70
N LEU A 499 10.09 33.41 5.54
CA LEU A 499 8.98 34.00 4.78
C LEU A 499 8.20 32.94 3.99
N LEU A 500 8.90 31.96 3.41
CA LEU A 500 8.25 30.89 2.64
C LEU A 500 7.34 30.04 3.53
N GLU A 501 7.81 29.59 4.69
CA GLU A 501 7.03 28.80 5.67
C GLU A 501 5.74 29.51 6.14
N LYS A 502 5.70 30.84 6.06
CA LYS A 502 4.54 31.67 6.42
C LYS A 502 3.65 32.05 5.22
N LYS A 503 3.90 31.48 4.02
CA LYS A 503 3.30 31.88 2.73
C LYS A 503 3.39 33.39 2.43
N GLN A 504 4.52 34.02 2.81
CA GLN A 504 4.78 35.45 2.57
C GLN A 504 5.64 35.70 1.31
N THR A 505 6.18 34.65 0.70
CA THR A 505 6.90 34.71 -0.58
C THR A 505 5.93 34.45 -1.73
N THR A 506 5.78 35.41 -2.66
CA THR A 506 4.84 35.30 -3.80
C THR A 506 5.18 34.10 -4.71
N PRO A 507 4.20 33.24 -5.06
CA PRO A 507 4.40 32.16 -6.02
C PRO A 507 4.84 32.62 -7.42
N PRO A 508 5.62 31.80 -8.14
CA PRO A 508 6.16 32.12 -9.47
C PRO A 508 5.14 31.93 -10.61
N PHE A 509 4.01 31.29 -10.31
CA PHE A 509 2.89 31.07 -11.21
C PHE A 509 1.62 30.95 -10.35
N GLN A 510 0.60 31.74 -10.68
CA GLN A 510 -0.73 31.64 -10.10
C GLN A 510 -1.66 30.89 -11.07
N PRO A 511 -2.35 29.82 -10.63
CA PRO A 511 -3.35 29.14 -11.45
C PRO A 511 -4.47 30.07 -11.90
N GLN A 512 -5.04 29.82 -13.08
CA GLN A 512 -6.24 30.53 -13.53
C GLN A 512 -7.48 29.77 -13.08
N ILE A 513 -8.38 30.47 -12.39
CA ILE A 513 -9.69 29.96 -11.95
C ILE A 513 -10.74 30.75 -12.71
N THR A 514 -11.49 30.06 -13.56
CA THR A 514 -12.37 30.63 -14.60
C THR A 514 -13.85 30.35 -14.37
N ASP A 515 -14.16 29.26 -13.67
CA ASP A 515 -15.48 28.86 -13.19
C ASP A 515 -15.55 28.93 -11.65
N ASP A 516 -16.77 28.82 -11.09
CA ASP A 516 -17.04 28.91 -9.64
C ASP A 516 -16.27 27.89 -8.77
N TYR A 517 -15.68 26.86 -9.39
CA TYR A 517 -14.98 25.77 -8.71
C TYR A 517 -13.49 25.63 -9.11
N GLY A 518 -13.06 26.11 -10.27
CA GLY A 518 -11.71 25.88 -10.81
C GLY A 518 -11.56 24.54 -11.56
N LEU A 519 -12.65 23.99 -12.10
CA LEU A 519 -12.67 22.69 -12.77
C LEU A 519 -11.87 22.64 -14.07
N ASP A 520 -11.57 23.78 -14.68
CA ASP A 520 -10.67 23.89 -15.85
C ASP A 520 -9.21 23.48 -15.54
N ASN A 521 -8.83 23.34 -14.25
CA ASN A 521 -7.53 22.83 -13.81
C ASN A 521 -7.50 21.31 -13.55
N PHE A 522 -8.59 20.59 -13.82
CA PHE A 522 -8.71 19.14 -13.64
C PHE A 522 -8.89 18.43 -14.99
N ASP A 523 -8.41 17.20 -15.09
CA ASP A 523 -8.54 16.44 -16.33
C ASP A 523 -10.02 16.18 -16.70
N THR A 524 -10.37 16.55 -17.93
CA THR A 524 -11.70 16.36 -18.51
C THR A 524 -12.15 14.90 -18.55
N GLN A 525 -11.24 13.92 -18.49
CA GLN A 525 -11.60 12.51 -18.34
C GLN A 525 -12.34 12.24 -17.01
N PHE A 526 -12.04 13.00 -15.96
CA PHE A 526 -12.71 12.90 -14.67
C PHE A 526 -13.92 13.84 -14.59
N THR A 527 -13.79 15.11 -14.98
CA THR A 527 -14.90 16.08 -14.83
C THR A 527 -16.10 15.79 -15.74
N SER A 528 -15.92 14.94 -16.76
CA SER A 528 -16.97 14.37 -17.60
C SER A 528 -17.63 13.09 -17.06
N GLU A 529 -17.10 12.46 -15.99
CA GLU A 529 -17.76 11.30 -15.39
C GLU A 529 -19.12 11.68 -14.76
N PRO A 530 -20.11 10.76 -14.78
CA PRO A 530 -21.34 10.96 -14.03
C PRO A 530 -21.04 11.05 -12.53
N VAL A 531 -21.66 12.04 -11.89
CA VAL A 531 -21.49 12.38 -10.47
C VAL A 531 -22.30 11.43 -9.59
N GLN A 532 -21.91 10.16 -9.65
CA GLN A 532 -22.51 9.06 -8.90
C GLN A 532 -21.42 8.12 -8.36
N LEU A 533 -21.73 7.51 -7.22
CA LEU A 533 -21.02 6.32 -6.75
C LEU A 533 -21.43 5.11 -7.61
N THR A 534 -20.57 4.11 -7.70
CA THR A 534 -20.98 2.81 -8.25
C THR A 534 -22.11 2.23 -7.40
N PRO A 535 -23.15 1.61 -7.98
CA PRO A 535 -24.10 0.81 -7.22
C PRO A 535 -23.41 -0.27 -6.37
N ASP A 536 -24.09 -0.70 -5.32
CA ASP A 536 -23.58 -1.69 -4.37
C ASP A 536 -24.01 -3.13 -4.70
N ASP A 537 -23.13 -4.07 -4.39
CA ASP A 537 -23.40 -5.51 -4.46
C ASP A 537 -23.63 -6.04 -3.03
N GLU A 538 -24.89 -6.33 -2.75
CA GLU A 538 -25.37 -6.89 -1.48
C GLU A 538 -24.64 -8.17 -1.07
N ASP A 539 -24.26 -9.03 -2.03
CA ASP A 539 -23.57 -10.29 -1.74
C ASP A 539 -22.06 -10.11 -1.53
N ILE A 540 -21.51 -8.94 -1.86
CA ILE A 540 -20.18 -8.51 -1.42
C ILE A 540 -20.27 -7.86 -0.04
N ILE A 541 -21.22 -6.95 0.21
CA ILE A 541 -21.41 -6.27 1.51
C ILE A 541 -21.56 -7.28 2.66
N LYS A 542 -22.36 -8.33 2.49
CA LYS A 542 -22.57 -9.40 3.48
C LYS A 542 -21.30 -10.21 3.83
N ARG A 543 -20.17 -9.98 3.14
CA ARG A 543 -18.87 -10.64 3.37
C ARG A 543 -17.81 -9.70 3.94
N ILE A 544 -18.12 -8.41 4.07
CA ILE A 544 -17.25 -7.40 4.68
C ILE A 544 -17.52 -7.43 6.19
N ASP A 545 -16.50 -7.73 6.99
CA ASP A 545 -16.61 -7.56 8.43
C ASP A 545 -16.68 -6.05 8.73
N GLN A 546 -17.71 -5.61 9.45
CA GLN A 546 -17.89 -4.19 9.74
C GLN A 546 -17.11 -3.76 10.99
N SER A 547 -16.73 -4.71 11.86
CA SER A 547 -15.98 -4.43 13.09
C SER A 547 -14.55 -3.97 12.81
N GLU A 548 -13.97 -4.39 11.68
CA GLU A 548 -12.69 -3.93 11.12
C GLU A 548 -12.63 -2.40 10.87
N PHE A 549 -13.79 -1.72 10.87
CA PHE A 549 -13.92 -0.29 10.58
C PHE A 549 -14.55 0.52 11.72
N GLU A 550 -14.77 -0.06 12.91
CA GLU A 550 -15.29 0.67 14.07
C GLU A 550 -14.29 1.76 14.52
N GLY A 551 -14.78 2.99 14.75
CA GLY A 551 -13.92 4.14 15.10
C GLY A 551 -13.23 4.81 13.91
N PHE A 552 -13.60 4.46 12.66
CA PHE A 552 -13.15 5.20 11.48
C PHE A 552 -13.65 6.67 11.51
N GLU A 553 -14.82 6.91 12.08
CA GLU A 553 -15.45 8.23 12.25
C GLU A 553 -14.49 9.28 12.83
N TYR A 554 -14.54 10.49 12.28
CA TYR A 554 -13.73 11.62 12.72
C TYR A 554 -14.36 12.94 12.27
N ILE A 555 -14.25 13.99 13.09
CA ILE A 555 -14.46 15.38 12.67
C ILE A 555 -13.34 16.20 13.31
N ASN A 556 -12.69 17.07 12.54
CA ASN A 556 -11.53 17.82 12.99
C ASN A 556 -11.92 18.90 14.01
N PRO A 557 -11.46 18.81 15.27
CA PRO A 557 -11.83 19.76 16.33
C PRO A 557 -11.29 21.17 16.07
N LEU A 558 -10.21 21.32 15.29
CA LEU A 558 -9.65 22.63 14.93
C LEU A 558 -10.56 23.36 13.92
N LEU A 559 -11.08 22.64 12.92
CA LEU A 559 -11.97 23.21 11.91
C LEU A 559 -13.38 23.50 12.49
N LEU A 560 -13.90 22.62 13.36
CA LEU A 560 -15.12 22.91 14.13
C LEU A 560 -15.02 24.25 14.89
N SER A 561 -13.87 24.56 15.49
CA SER A 561 -13.70 25.80 16.26
C SER A 561 -13.66 27.08 15.41
N THR A 562 -13.44 26.99 14.10
CA THR A 562 -13.60 28.10 13.15
C THR A 562 -15.01 28.17 12.57
N GLU A 563 -15.72 27.03 12.46
CA GLU A 563 -17.11 26.96 12.00
C GLU A 563 -18.15 27.41 13.04
N GLU A 564 -17.84 27.37 14.34
CA GLU A 564 -18.75 27.83 15.41
C GLU A 564 -18.61 29.33 15.75
N THR A 565 -17.77 30.08 15.02
CA THR A 565 -17.47 31.50 15.29
C THR A 565 -18.08 32.51 14.31
N VAL A 566 -19.23 32.17 13.69
CA VAL A 566 -19.97 33.01 12.71
C VAL A 566 -21.37 33.34 13.20
#